data_AF-A0A8S3U8Z6-F1
#
_entry.id   AF-A0A8S3U8Z6-F1
#
_cell.length_a   1.000
_cell.length_b   1.000
_cell.length_c   1.000
_cell.angle_alpha   90.00
_cell.angle_beta   90.00
_cell.angle_gamma   90.00
#
_symmetry.space_group_name_H-M   'P 1'
#
loop_
_entity.id
_entity.type
_entity.pdbx_description
1 polymer ?
#
loop_
_entity_poly.entity_id
_entity_poly.type
_entity_poly.pdbx_seq_one_letter_code
_entity_poly.pdbx_strand_id
1 'polypeptide(L)'
;MAMTTNTIFITPDPDNDIELELKKEITEICTASVNTPVIKVDLEGNQKRWLLIGICLQNILSPTLRNYVEPVVQSHYNAMTHSHRIHTQKYPNHQKKDITSGTKLNYEAINRNNSIAKVGWKPDLINYDYSVRNHVEFSKLFMKTYMAQYSAFDQTCDLSALLNLIVNIDKFPQPARNVAAKLRSDVRNPWAHCNFDEWDTIKYQTSFQLMHQLIKCLNLNTPDETKVLADITKWEQNGFMFLQEYAVDQIVLNELRHQTRVLAEYALILKSGRDTSFMKIHEAMLQINGEMERVCKRIDTIENVQTENRQHIDGAIADIKGNTQNVKSLKTENTSTINRVKTLECEVKSTTEDVSNIKKDITEMKENIGRFQKLHVWI
;
A
#
# COMPACT_ATOMS: atom_id res chain seq x y z
N MET A 1 11.83 39.75 35.09
CA MET A 1 12.37 40.57 33.99
C MET A 1 13.37 39.73 33.23
N ALA A 2 12.92 39.03 32.19
CA ALA A 2 13.75 38.38 31.18
C ALA A 2 12.81 38.08 30.00
N MET A 3 12.87 38.91 28.96
CA MET A 3 12.18 38.68 27.70
C MET A 3 13.06 37.77 26.85
N THR A 4 12.64 36.53 26.64
CA THR A 4 13.20 35.68 25.59
C THR A 4 12.35 35.85 24.34
N THR A 5 12.84 36.69 23.43
CA THR A 5 12.34 36.82 22.06
C THR A 5 12.62 35.51 21.31
N ASN A 6 11.56 34.75 21.04
CA ASN A 6 11.63 33.64 20.08
C ASN A 6 11.64 34.24 18.67
N THR A 7 12.85 34.44 18.15
CA THR A 7 13.07 34.73 16.74
C THR A 7 12.84 33.43 15.96
N ILE A 8 11.68 33.31 15.32
CA ILE A 8 11.42 32.25 14.35
C ILE A 8 12.34 32.50 13.16
N PHE A 9 13.36 31.66 13.01
CA PHE A 9 14.12 31.56 11.78
C PHE A 9 13.17 31.03 10.70
N ILE A 10 12.67 31.93 9.85
CA ILE A 10 12.05 31.55 8.58
C ILE A 10 13.21 31.01 7.73
N THR A 11 13.34 29.69 7.66
CA THR A 11 14.20 29.05 6.67
C THR A 11 13.70 29.48 5.28
N PRO A 12 14.59 29.85 4.35
CA PRO A 12 14.18 30.20 3.00
C PRO A 12 13.37 29.03 2.41
N ASP A 13 12.19 29.37 1.89
CA ASP A 13 11.28 28.40 1.31
C ASP A 13 11.96 27.71 0.11
N PRO A 14 12.23 26.40 0.17
CA PRO A 14 12.90 25.67 -0.91
C PRO A 14 12.12 25.74 -2.23
N ASP A 15 10.82 26.07 -2.20
CA ASP A 15 10.00 26.21 -3.41
C ASP A 15 10.25 27.52 -4.18
N ASN A 16 10.81 28.55 -3.52
CA ASN A 16 11.14 29.84 -4.13
C ASN A 16 12.47 29.77 -4.90
N ASP A 17 13.42 28.96 -4.41
CA ASP A 17 14.66 28.63 -5.13
C ASP A 17 14.36 27.88 -6.42
N ILE A 18 13.41 26.93 -6.39
CA ILE A 18 12.98 26.16 -7.57
C ILE A 18 12.33 27.07 -8.62
N GLU A 19 11.51 28.06 -8.22
CA GLU A 19 10.90 29.00 -9.17
C GLU A 19 11.94 29.92 -9.81
N LEU A 20 12.92 30.39 -9.03
CA LEU A 20 14.01 31.21 -9.54
C LEU A 20 14.93 30.40 -10.47
N GLU A 21 15.20 29.14 -10.14
CA GLU A 21 16.00 28.21 -10.93
C GLU A 21 15.29 27.82 -12.23
N LEU A 22 13.98 27.57 -12.20
CA LEU A 22 13.15 27.37 -13.40
C LEU A 22 13.13 28.63 -14.28
N LYS A 23 12.95 29.83 -13.71
CA LYS A 23 12.99 31.09 -14.48
C LYS A 23 14.36 31.31 -15.13
N LYS A 24 15.43 30.94 -14.43
CA LYS A 24 16.81 31.02 -14.91
C LYS A 24 17.06 30.04 -16.06
N GLU A 25 16.68 28.76 -15.91
CA GLU A 25 16.79 27.76 -16.97
C GLU A 25 15.96 28.13 -18.21
N ILE A 26 14.73 28.65 -18.03
CA ILE A 26 13.90 29.15 -19.13
C ILE A 26 14.59 30.30 -19.87
N THR A 27 15.21 31.23 -19.13
CA THR A 27 15.93 32.36 -19.72
C THR A 27 17.16 31.89 -20.48
N GLU A 28 17.94 30.97 -19.92
CA GLU A 28 19.11 30.38 -20.57
C GLU A 28 18.74 29.66 -21.88
N ILE A 29 17.65 28.88 -21.89
CA ILE A 29 17.10 28.23 -23.09
C ILE A 29 16.65 29.26 -24.13
N CYS A 30 16.11 30.41 -23.70
CA CYS A 30 15.60 31.46 -24.59
C CYS A 30 16.70 32.34 -25.19
N THR A 31 17.80 32.59 -24.45
CA THR A 31 18.87 33.52 -24.88
C THR A 31 20.07 32.84 -25.53
N ALA A 32 20.13 31.50 -25.52
CA ALA A 32 21.21 30.74 -26.16
C ALA A 32 21.18 30.89 -27.69
N SER A 33 21.91 31.89 -28.20
CA SER A 33 22.31 31.98 -29.60
C SER A 33 23.29 30.85 -29.92
N VAL A 34 23.06 30.14 -31.03
CA VAL A 34 23.88 28.99 -31.44
C VAL A 34 25.26 29.49 -31.90
N ASN A 35 26.20 29.53 -30.96
CA ASN A 35 27.64 29.46 -31.23
C ASN A 35 28.28 28.28 -30.47
N THR A 36 27.50 27.24 -30.18
CA THR A 36 28.03 25.99 -29.66
C THR A 36 28.05 24.99 -30.81
N PRO A 37 29.17 24.31 -31.09
CA PRO A 37 29.19 23.26 -32.10
C PRO A 37 28.08 22.28 -31.74
N VAL A 38 27.30 21.86 -32.74
CA VAL A 38 26.50 20.63 -32.65
C VAL A 38 27.38 19.62 -31.94
N ILE A 39 26.96 19.12 -30.76
CA ILE A 39 27.66 18.02 -30.12
C ILE A 39 27.45 16.83 -31.04
N LYS A 40 28.31 16.72 -32.06
CA LYS A 40 28.52 15.52 -32.82
C LYS A 40 29.08 14.56 -31.79
N VAL A 41 28.24 13.66 -31.30
CA VAL A 41 28.73 12.43 -30.68
C VAL A 41 29.39 11.66 -31.81
N ASP A 42 30.63 12.00 -32.15
CA ASP A 42 31.39 11.30 -33.18
C ASP A 42 31.94 10.02 -32.57
N LEU A 43 31.07 9.02 -32.47
CA LEU A 43 31.47 7.68 -32.09
C LEU A 43 32.51 7.18 -33.10
N GLU A 44 33.60 6.59 -32.61
CA GLU A 44 34.57 5.96 -33.49
C GLU A 44 33.93 4.78 -34.24
N GLY A 45 34.54 4.35 -35.35
CA GLY A 45 33.98 3.30 -36.21
C GLY A 45 33.59 2.03 -35.44
N ASN A 46 34.45 1.60 -34.50
CA ASN A 46 34.19 0.42 -33.69
C ASN A 46 33.03 0.61 -32.69
N GLN A 47 32.92 1.80 -32.08
CA GLN A 47 31.82 2.15 -31.19
C GLN A 47 30.48 2.19 -31.95
N LYS A 48 30.48 2.76 -33.17
CA LYS A 48 29.31 2.75 -34.07
C LYS A 48 28.87 1.32 -34.37
N ARG A 49 29.82 0.42 -34.71
CA ARG A 49 29.51 -1.01 -34.97
C ARG A 49 28.92 -1.71 -33.75
N TRP A 50 29.52 -1.54 -32.57
CA TRP A 50 28.99 -2.11 -31.31
C TRP A 50 27.56 -1.62 -31.04
N LEU A 51 27.31 -0.32 -31.21
CA LEU A 51 25.98 0.28 -30.99
C LEU A 51 24.94 -0.26 -31.96
N LEU A 52 25.26 -0.31 -33.26
CA LEU A 52 24.36 -0.84 -34.29
C LEU A 52 23.98 -2.30 -34.04
N ILE A 53 24.94 -3.12 -33.66
CA ILE A 53 24.67 -4.51 -33.27
C ILE A 53 23.73 -4.55 -32.06
N GLY A 54 24.00 -3.74 -31.03
CA GLY A 54 23.12 -3.63 -29.86
C GLY A 54 21.68 -3.27 -30.20
N ILE A 55 21.49 -2.30 -31.10
CA ILE A 55 20.17 -1.89 -31.59
C ILE A 55 19.47 -3.07 -32.29
N CYS A 56 20.14 -3.79 -33.18
CA CYS A 56 19.54 -4.95 -33.85
C CYS A 56 19.20 -6.08 -32.86
N LEU A 57 20.11 -6.38 -31.92
CA LEU A 57 19.88 -7.40 -30.89
C LEU A 57 18.64 -7.05 -30.04
N GLN A 58 18.48 -5.80 -29.64
CA GLN A 58 17.44 -5.37 -28.71
C GLN A 58 16.09 -5.07 -29.38
N ASN A 59 16.11 -4.38 -30.52
CA ASN A 59 14.89 -3.84 -31.14
C ASN A 59 14.31 -4.73 -32.23
N ILE A 60 15.12 -5.63 -32.80
CA ILE A 60 14.68 -6.54 -33.86
C ILE A 60 14.68 -7.97 -33.33
N LEU A 61 15.85 -8.48 -32.95
CA LEU A 61 15.99 -9.90 -32.64
C LEU A 61 15.25 -10.30 -31.37
N SER A 62 15.38 -9.54 -30.28
CA SER A 62 14.75 -9.90 -29.00
C SER A 62 13.22 -9.99 -29.10
N PRO A 63 12.48 -8.99 -29.67
CA PRO A 63 11.05 -9.12 -29.89
C PRO A 63 10.67 -10.32 -30.76
N THR A 64 11.39 -10.56 -31.88
CA THR A 64 11.13 -11.71 -32.74
C THR A 64 11.29 -13.03 -31.99
N LEU A 65 12.36 -13.16 -31.20
CA LEU A 65 12.62 -14.38 -30.44
C LEU A 65 11.61 -14.59 -29.31
N ARG A 66 11.13 -13.54 -28.63
CA ARG A 66 10.07 -13.68 -27.60
C ARG A 66 8.82 -14.31 -28.19
N ASN A 67 8.32 -13.74 -29.30
CA ASN A 67 7.13 -14.21 -29.99
C ASN A 67 7.26 -15.65 -30.50
N TYR A 68 8.47 -16.05 -30.91
CA TYR A 68 8.73 -17.41 -31.39
C TYR A 68 8.95 -18.43 -30.26
N VAL A 69 9.70 -18.07 -29.21
CA VAL A 69 10.11 -18.98 -28.14
C VAL A 69 8.93 -19.30 -27.22
N GLU A 70 8.08 -18.33 -26.89
CA GLU A 70 6.99 -18.51 -25.93
C GLU A 70 6.02 -19.64 -26.30
N PRO A 71 5.47 -19.73 -27.52
CA PRO A 71 4.58 -20.82 -27.90
C PRO A 71 5.25 -22.21 -27.85
N VAL A 72 6.53 -22.29 -28.22
CA VAL A 72 7.29 -23.55 -28.18
C VAL A 72 7.50 -24.02 -26.74
N VAL A 73 7.89 -23.10 -25.85
CA VAL A 73 8.03 -23.37 -24.42
C VAL A 73 6.69 -23.76 -23.80
N GLN A 74 5.61 -23.06 -24.14
CA GLN A 74 4.27 -23.35 -23.64
C GLN A 74 3.79 -24.75 -24.06
N SER A 75 4.01 -25.12 -25.33
CA SER A 75 3.71 -26.46 -25.82
C SER A 75 4.51 -27.53 -25.08
N HIS A 76 5.81 -27.30 -24.85
CA HIS A 76 6.66 -28.23 -24.11
C HIS A 76 6.24 -28.37 -22.63
N TYR A 77 5.92 -27.25 -21.98
CA TYR A 77 5.39 -27.25 -20.62
C TYR A 77 4.08 -28.05 -20.52
N ASN A 78 3.16 -27.88 -21.46
CA ASN A 78 1.89 -28.62 -21.49
C ASN A 78 2.14 -30.12 -21.65
N ALA A 79 3.06 -30.52 -22.53
CA ALA A 79 3.46 -31.91 -22.69
C ALA A 79 4.03 -32.50 -21.40
N MET A 80 4.93 -31.77 -20.71
CA MET A 80 5.54 -32.18 -19.44
C MET A 80 4.53 -32.21 -18.28
N THR A 81 3.54 -31.34 -18.29
CA THR A 81 2.42 -31.32 -17.35
C THR A 81 1.59 -32.59 -17.51
N HIS A 82 1.25 -32.97 -18.74
CA HIS A 82 0.44 -34.15 -19.01
C HIS A 82 1.19 -35.47 -18.73
N SER A 83 2.41 -35.60 -19.26
CA SER A 83 3.17 -36.86 -19.22
C SER A 83 3.91 -37.11 -17.91
N HIS A 84 4.37 -36.05 -17.23
CA HIS A 84 5.24 -36.17 -16.06
C HIS A 84 4.72 -35.42 -14.83
N ARG A 85 3.54 -34.81 -14.92
CA ARG A 85 2.91 -34.06 -13.82
C ARG A 85 3.84 -33.02 -13.21
N ILE A 86 4.65 -32.34 -14.04
CA ILE A 86 5.71 -31.42 -13.58
C ILE A 86 5.20 -30.31 -12.64
N HIS A 87 3.93 -29.95 -12.77
CA HIS A 87 3.22 -28.99 -11.93
C HIS A 87 2.89 -29.46 -10.50
N THR A 88 3.12 -30.73 -10.15
CA THR A 88 2.81 -31.29 -8.81
C THR A 88 3.98 -32.04 -8.18
N GLN A 89 5.17 -31.95 -8.78
CA GLN A 89 6.32 -32.72 -8.33
C GLN A 89 6.82 -32.27 -6.96
N LYS A 90 7.41 -33.21 -6.23
CA LYS A 90 7.97 -33.02 -4.88
C LYS A 90 9.29 -33.77 -4.74
N TYR A 91 10.08 -33.42 -3.74
CA TYR A 91 11.28 -34.19 -3.37
C TYR A 91 10.90 -35.61 -2.90
N PRO A 92 11.68 -36.66 -3.24
CA PRO A 92 12.83 -36.70 -4.16
C PRO A 92 12.43 -36.97 -5.63
N ASN A 93 11.13 -37.15 -5.90
CA ASN A 93 10.57 -37.66 -7.15
C ASN A 93 10.30 -36.57 -8.21
N HIS A 94 11.12 -35.52 -8.26
CA HIS A 94 11.05 -34.49 -9.29
C HIS A 94 11.91 -34.86 -10.51
N GLN A 95 11.60 -34.29 -11.68
CA GLN A 95 12.46 -34.47 -12.84
C GLN A 95 13.79 -33.77 -12.65
N LYS A 96 14.90 -34.50 -12.70
CA LYS A 96 16.23 -33.89 -12.57
C LYS A 96 16.75 -33.35 -13.90
N LYS A 97 16.23 -33.88 -15.00
CA LYS A 97 16.60 -33.53 -16.36
C LYS A 97 15.35 -33.44 -17.22
N ASP A 98 15.41 -32.58 -18.20
CA ASP A 98 14.46 -32.57 -19.30
C ASP A 98 14.62 -33.88 -20.08
N ILE A 99 13.51 -34.58 -20.31
CA ILE A 99 13.54 -35.94 -20.86
C ILE A 99 13.93 -35.94 -22.33
N THR A 100 13.63 -34.86 -23.03
CA THR A 100 13.79 -34.77 -24.48
C THR A 100 15.20 -34.26 -24.81
N SER A 101 15.67 -33.18 -24.17
CA SER A 101 17.03 -32.65 -24.37
C SER A 101 18.12 -33.25 -23.49
N GLY A 102 17.78 -33.89 -22.36
CA GLY A 102 18.74 -34.32 -21.34
C GLY A 102 19.31 -33.17 -20.48
N THR A 103 18.86 -31.93 -20.69
CA THR A 103 19.31 -30.74 -19.95
C THR A 103 18.97 -30.87 -18.47
N LYS A 104 19.93 -30.58 -17.58
CA LYS A 104 19.68 -30.55 -16.14
C LYS A 104 18.71 -29.41 -15.78
N LEU A 105 17.63 -29.73 -15.08
CA LEU A 105 16.63 -28.76 -14.65
C LEU A 105 17.06 -28.07 -13.35
N ASN A 106 17.05 -26.74 -13.36
CA ASN A 106 17.47 -25.90 -12.25
C ASN A 106 16.27 -25.42 -11.42
N TYR A 107 15.83 -26.23 -10.45
CA TYR A 107 14.73 -25.84 -9.56
C TYR A 107 15.07 -24.71 -8.59
N GLU A 108 16.35 -24.36 -8.41
CA GLU A 108 16.73 -23.16 -7.64
C GLU A 108 16.21 -21.86 -8.30
N ALA A 109 16.00 -21.89 -9.63
CA ALA A 109 15.59 -20.72 -10.42
C ALA A 109 14.09 -20.38 -10.32
N ILE A 110 13.28 -21.21 -9.65
CA ILE A 110 11.83 -21.02 -9.52
C ILE A 110 11.40 -20.97 -8.06
N ASN A 111 10.15 -20.55 -7.81
CA ASN A 111 9.51 -20.55 -6.49
C ASN A 111 10.31 -19.90 -5.35
N ARG A 112 11.22 -18.98 -5.68
CA ARG A 112 12.17 -18.38 -4.72
C ARG A 112 13.01 -19.42 -3.96
N ASN A 113 13.24 -20.59 -4.56
CA ASN A 113 14.07 -21.65 -3.97
C ASN A 113 15.50 -21.17 -3.71
N ASN A 114 16.01 -20.24 -4.51
CA ASN A 114 17.29 -19.57 -4.29
C ASN A 114 17.39 -18.75 -2.98
N SER A 115 16.26 -18.43 -2.35
CA SER A 115 16.19 -17.68 -1.08
C SER A 115 16.15 -18.60 0.14
N ILE A 116 16.04 -19.91 -0.06
CA ILE A 116 16.03 -20.90 1.03
C ILE A 116 17.44 -20.99 1.63
N ALA A 117 17.50 -20.99 2.97
CA ALA A 117 18.76 -21.10 3.69
C ALA A 117 19.52 -22.37 3.27
N LYS A 118 20.82 -22.23 3.02
CA LYS A 118 21.68 -23.37 2.68
C LYS A 118 21.96 -24.20 3.92
N VAL A 119 21.96 -25.53 3.79
CA VAL A 119 22.42 -26.44 4.84
C VAL A 119 23.94 -26.57 4.68
N GLY A 120 24.67 -25.74 5.42
CA GLY A 120 26.12 -25.55 5.23
C GLY A 120 26.42 -24.91 3.87
N TRP A 121 27.26 -25.58 3.06
CA TRP A 121 27.62 -25.12 1.71
C TRP A 121 26.68 -25.61 0.61
N LYS A 122 25.70 -26.47 0.94
CA LYS A 122 24.82 -27.12 -0.04
C LYS A 122 23.41 -26.52 0.00
N PRO A 123 22.74 -26.41 -1.16
CA PRO A 123 21.33 -26.02 -1.18
C PRO A 123 20.47 -27.05 -0.45
N ASP A 124 19.45 -26.56 0.27
CA ASP A 124 18.50 -27.39 0.99
C ASP A 124 17.43 -27.97 0.04
N LEU A 125 17.82 -29.00 -0.70
CA LEU A 125 16.98 -29.60 -1.73
C LEU A 125 15.66 -30.19 -1.20
N ILE A 126 15.58 -30.53 0.09
CA ILE A 126 14.37 -31.14 0.65
C ILE A 126 13.24 -30.10 0.74
N ASN A 127 13.60 -28.84 1.00
CA ASN A 127 12.66 -27.75 1.22
C ASN A 127 12.31 -26.96 -0.04
N TYR A 128 12.87 -27.32 -1.20
CA TYR A 128 12.51 -26.69 -2.48
C TYR A 128 11.06 -26.99 -2.85
N ASP A 129 10.35 -25.97 -3.34
CA ASP A 129 9.08 -26.16 -4.05
C ASP A 129 9.39 -26.55 -5.50
N TYR A 130 9.12 -27.82 -5.82
CA TYR A 130 9.35 -28.42 -7.14
C TYR A 130 8.15 -28.28 -8.09
N SER A 131 7.05 -27.65 -7.67
CA SER A 131 5.89 -27.45 -8.52
C SER A 131 6.18 -26.36 -9.58
N VAL A 132 6.05 -26.71 -10.86
CA VAL A 132 6.20 -25.75 -11.97
C VAL A 132 4.81 -25.26 -12.37
N ARG A 133 4.47 -24.00 -12.08
CA ARG A 133 3.08 -23.52 -12.15
C ARG A 133 2.66 -23.08 -13.54
N ASN A 134 3.60 -22.66 -14.37
CA ASN A 134 3.34 -22.17 -15.72
C ASN A 134 4.58 -22.31 -16.62
N HIS A 135 4.41 -22.03 -17.91
CA HIS A 135 5.46 -22.12 -18.91
C HIS A 135 6.60 -21.10 -18.70
N VAL A 136 6.34 -19.98 -18.03
CA VAL A 136 7.38 -19.00 -17.65
C VAL A 136 8.31 -19.60 -16.58
N GLU A 137 7.76 -20.19 -15.51
CA GLU A 137 8.58 -20.92 -14.52
C GLU A 137 9.28 -22.12 -15.15
N PHE A 138 8.61 -22.84 -16.06
CA PHE A 138 9.20 -23.95 -16.78
C PHE A 138 10.45 -23.54 -17.56
N SER A 139 10.40 -22.41 -18.28
CA SER A 139 11.57 -21.91 -19.02
C SER A 139 12.75 -21.55 -18.10
N LYS A 140 12.49 -21.04 -16.89
CA LYS A 140 13.55 -20.74 -15.91
C LYS A 140 14.35 -21.96 -15.48
N LEU A 141 13.78 -23.17 -15.55
CA LEU A 141 14.49 -24.41 -15.22
C LEU A 141 15.69 -24.67 -16.16
N PHE A 142 15.69 -24.13 -17.37
CA PHE A 142 16.78 -24.31 -18.33
C PHE A 142 17.92 -23.31 -18.13
N MET A 143 17.86 -22.46 -17.09
CA MET A 143 18.76 -21.33 -16.90
C MET A 143 19.51 -21.38 -15.57
N LYS A 144 20.60 -20.61 -15.50
CA LYS A 144 21.22 -20.26 -14.22
C LYS A 144 20.33 -19.27 -13.47
N THR A 145 20.34 -19.32 -12.14
CA THR A 145 19.46 -18.53 -11.26
C THR A 145 19.51 -17.01 -11.54
N TYR A 146 20.69 -16.45 -11.84
CA TYR A 146 20.82 -15.02 -12.15
C TYR A 146 20.24 -14.61 -13.51
N MET A 147 20.01 -15.55 -14.44
CA MET A 147 19.35 -15.30 -15.73
C MET A 147 17.83 -15.44 -15.65
N ALA A 148 17.32 -16.11 -14.61
CA ALA A 148 15.91 -16.46 -14.45
C ALA A 148 15.04 -15.36 -13.79
N GLN A 149 15.38 -14.09 -14.02
CA GLN A 149 14.79 -12.94 -13.29
C GLN A 149 13.54 -12.35 -13.96
N TYR A 150 13.18 -12.79 -15.17
CA TYR A 150 12.03 -12.27 -15.92
C TYR A 150 10.68 -12.76 -15.39
N SER A 151 9.63 -11.97 -15.58
CA SER A 151 8.27 -12.30 -15.12
C SER A 151 7.37 -12.86 -16.22
N ALA A 152 7.68 -12.57 -17.48
CA ALA A 152 6.98 -13.07 -18.67
C ALA A 152 7.92 -13.03 -19.89
N PHE A 153 7.48 -13.51 -21.06
CA PHE A 153 8.19 -13.38 -22.33
C PHE A 153 8.04 -11.95 -22.92
N ASP A 154 8.28 -10.94 -22.10
CA ASP A 154 8.18 -9.52 -22.43
C ASP A 154 9.57 -8.86 -22.38
N GLN A 155 9.62 -7.53 -22.26
CA GLN A 155 10.88 -6.78 -22.19
C GLN A 155 11.79 -7.21 -21.03
N THR A 156 11.26 -7.85 -19.98
CA THR A 156 12.05 -8.39 -18.86
C THR A 156 12.80 -9.67 -19.22
N CYS A 157 12.35 -10.40 -20.26
CA CYS A 157 13.06 -11.56 -20.80
C CYS A 157 14.12 -11.09 -21.80
N ASP A 158 15.38 -11.12 -21.37
CA ASP A 158 16.50 -10.63 -22.16
C ASP A 158 16.92 -11.62 -23.27
N LEU A 159 17.72 -11.14 -24.22
CA LEU A 159 18.19 -11.97 -25.32
C LEU A 159 18.99 -13.18 -24.84
N SER A 160 19.72 -13.05 -23.73
CA SER A 160 20.51 -14.15 -23.19
C SER A 160 19.64 -15.33 -22.77
N ALA A 161 18.52 -15.04 -22.09
CA ALA A 161 17.52 -16.00 -21.68
C ALA A 161 16.92 -16.69 -22.91
N LEU A 162 16.49 -15.92 -23.92
CA LEU A 162 15.90 -16.45 -25.16
C LEU A 162 16.86 -17.38 -25.91
N LEU A 163 18.10 -16.95 -26.14
CA LEU A 163 19.12 -17.79 -26.80
C LEU A 163 19.43 -19.06 -25.98
N ASN A 164 19.46 -18.95 -24.65
CA ASN A 164 19.69 -20.10 -23.79
C ASN A 164 18.54 -21.13 -23.86
N LEU A 165 17.29 -20.67 -24.00
CA LEU A 165 16.15 -21.58 -24.21
C LEU A 165 16.25 -22.31 -25.53
N ILE A 166 16.55 -21.58 -26.61
CA ILE A 166 16.75 -22.17 -27.93
C ILE A 166 17.84 -23.25 -27.87
N VAL A 167 18.98 -22.97 -27.25
CA VAL A 167 20.09 -23.92 -27.13
C VAL A 167 19.70 -25.19 -26.36
N ASN A 168 18.97 -25.06 -25.25
CA ASN A 168 18.81 -26.16 -24.29
C ASN A 168 17.48 -26.95 -24.43
N ILE A 169 16.51 -26.47 -25.20
CA ILE A 169 15.25 -27.17 -25.46
C ILE A 169 15.33 -27.81 -26.84
N ASP A 170 15.13 -29.12 -26.92
CA ASP A 170 15.25 -29.89 -28.17
C ASP A 170 14.05 -29.73 -29.12
N LYS A 171 12.96 -29.13 -28.65
CA LYS A 171 11.80 -28.73 -29.48
C LYS A 171 12.17 -27.66 -30.51
N PHE A 172 13.29 -26.97 -30.32
CA PHE A 172 13.81 -26.03 -31.32
C PHE A 172 14.64 -26.78 -32.39
N PRO A 173 14.57 -26.36 -33.68
CA PRO A 173 15.32 -27.00 -34.75
C PRO A 173 16.82 -27.04 -34.48
N GLN A 174 17.48 -28.19 -34.67
CA GLN A 174 18.92 -28.35 -34.40
C GLN A 174 19.80 -27.29 -35.08
N PRO A 175 19.55 -26.88 -36.35
CA PRO A 175 20.28 -25.76 -36.96
C PRO A 175 20.14 -24.45 -36.17
N ALA A 176 18.94 -24.12 -35.70
CA ALA A 176 18.69 -22.91 -34.90
C ALA A 176 19.43 -22.97 -33.56
N ARG A 177 19.46 -24.15 -32.91
CA ARG A 177 20.22 -24.37 -31.66
C ARG A 177 21.71 -24.08 -31.83
N ASN A 178 22.31 -24.57 -32.92
CA ASN A 178 23.72 -24.37 -33.23
C ASN A 178 24.03 -22.89 -33.49
N VAL A 179 23.19 -22.20 -34.26
CA VAL A 179 23.39 -20.77 -34.55
C VAL A 179 23.13 -19.92 -33.29
N ALA A 180 22.13 -20.24 -32.48
CA ALA A 180 21.85 -19.54 -31.22
C ALA A 180 23.02 -19.67 -30.23
N ALA A 181 23.67 -20.84 -30.18
CA ALA A 181 24.88 -21.03 -29.37
C ALA A 181 26.01 -20.10 -29.81
N LYS A 182 26.29 -20.02 -31.12
CA LYS A 182 27.29 -19.12 -31.70
C LYS A 182 26.94 -17.65 -31.50
N LEU A 183 25.70 -17.24 -31.77
CA LEU A 183 25.27 -15.86 -31.58
C LEU A 183 25.39 -15.44 -30.11
N ARG A 184 25.11 -16.35 -29.18
CA ARG A 184 25.32 -16.11 -27.76
C ARG A 184 26.79 -15.94 -27.40
N SER A 185 27.67 -16.84 -27.85
CA SER A 185 29.11 -16.81 -27.51
C SER A 185 29.87 -15.69 -28.21
N ASP A 186 29.60 -15.46 -29.49
CA ASP A 186 30.47 -14.67 -30.38
C ASP A 186 29.97 -13.23 -30.55
N VAL A 187 28.68 -12.98 -30.26
CA VAL A 187 28.03 -11.67 -30.48
C VAL A 187 27.44 -11.11 -29.18
N ARG A 188 26.42 -11.76 -28.59
CA ARG A 188 25.70 -11.21 -27.43
C ARG A 188 26.61 -11.06 -26.21
N ASN A 189 27.43 -12.06 -25.89
CA ASN A 189 28.31 -12.01 -24.73
C ASN A 189 29.40 -10.93 -24.87
N PRO A 190 30.17 -10.86 -25.98
CA PRO A 190 31.09 -9.74 -26.22
C PRO A 190 30.40 -8.38 -26.26
N TRP A 191 29.15 -8.32 -26.72
CA TRP A 191 28.40 -7.06 -26.74
C TRP A 191 28.07 -6.57 -25.33
N ALA A 192 27.66 -7.47 -24.44
CA ALA A 192 27.37 -7.15 -23.05
C ALA A 192 28.63 -6.89 -22.19
N HIS A 193 29.77 -7.46 -22.58
CA HIS A 193 31.07 -7.24 -21.95
C HIS A 193 32.01 -6.52 -22.91
N CYS A 194 31.62 -5.30 -23.27
CA CYS A 194 32.18 -4.61 -24.42
C CYS A 194 33.69 -4.33 -24.28
N ASN A 195 34.44 -4.83 -25.26
CA ASN A 195 35.74 -4.32 -25.66
C ASN A 195 35.58 -3.74 -27.08
N PHE A 196 35.66 -2.42 -27.25
CA PHE A 196 35.40 -1.76 -28.53
C PHE A 196 36.36 -2.24 -29.63
N ASP A 197 37.60 -2.59 -29.31
CA ASP A 197 38.59 -3.04 -30.29
C ASP A 197 38.19 -4.33 -31.01
N GLU A 198 37.32 -5.14 -30.41
CA GLU A 198 36.79 -6.35 -31.06
C GLU A 198 35.76 -6.05 -32.15
N TRP A 199 35.14 -4.86 -32.16
CA TRP A 199 34.04 -4.50 -33.07
C TRP A 199 34.55 -3.94 -34.39
N ASP A 200 35.49 -4.66 -35.00
CA ASP A 200 35.97 -4.41 -36.34
C ASP A 200 34.91 -4.74 -37.41
N THR A 201 35.26 -4.51 -38.67
CA THR A 201 34.38 -4.78 -39.81
C THR A 201 34.02 -6.27 -39.92
N ILE A 202 34.93 -7.18 -39.58
CA ILE A 202 34.73 -8.63 -39.70
C ILE A 202 33.73 -9.10 -38.64
N LYS A 203 33.89 -8.69 -37.38
CA LYS A 203 32.97 -9.03 -36.29
C LYS A 203 31.58 -8.45 -36.55
N TYR A 204 31.50 -7.23 -37.07
CA TYR A 204 30.23 -6.61 -37.47
C TYR A 204 29.49 -7.43 -38.53
N GLN A 205 30.15 -7.75 -39.64
CA GLN A 205 29.56 -8.55 -40.72
C GLN A 205 29.17 -9.96 -40.23
N THR A 206 30.05 -10.62 -39.49
CA THR A 206 29.79 -11.94 -38.92
C THR A 206 28.59 -11.92 -37.98
N SER A 207 28.43 -10.84 -37.20
CA SER A 207 27.30 -10.68 -36.29
C SER A 207 25.96 -10.60 -37.03
N PHE A 208 25.89 -9.80 -38.11
CA PHE A 208 24.71 -9.74 -38.97
C PHE A 208 24.41 -11.08 -39.64
N GLN A 209 25.44 -11.76 -40.15
CA GLN A 209 25.29 -13.09 -40.74
C GLN A 209 24.70 -14.11 -39.75
N LEU A 210 25.16 -14.12 -38.50
CA LEU A 210 24.61 -15.00 -37.47
C LEU A 210 23.15 -14.67 -37.14
N MET A 211 22.77 -13.39 -37.09
CA MET A 211 21.37 -12.98 -36.91
C MET A 211 20.50 -13.45 -38.08
N HIS A 212 20.93 -13.24 -39.33
CA HIS A 212 20.23 -13.73 -40.52
C HIS A 212 20.08 -15.25 -40.53
N GLN A 213 21.18 -15.97 -40.24
CA GLN A 213 21.16 -17.43 -40.19
C GLN A 213 20.21 -17.94 -39.11
N LEU A 214 20.17 -17.29 -37.94
CA LEU A 214 19.27 -17.69 -36.87
C LEU A 214 17.83 -17.59 -37.36
N ILE A 215 17.42 -16.43 -37.89
CA ILE A 215 16.06 -16.20 -38.37
C ILE A 215 15.65 -17.26 -39.41
N LYS A 216 16.50 -17.54 -40.41
CA LYS A 216 16.25 -18.60 -41.39
C LYS A 216 16.14 -20.00 -40.79
N CYS A 217 16.88 -20.28 -39.71
CA CYS A 217 16.84 -21.57 -39.04
C CYS A 217 15.61 -21.74 -38.13
N LEU A 218 14.94 -20.66 -37.72
CA LEU A 218 13.71 -20.73 -36.93
C LEU A 218 12.51 -21.17 -37.78
N ASN A 219 12.60 -21.01 -39.10
CA ASN A 219 11.54 -21.34 -40.05
C ASN A 219 10.22 -20.66 -39.66
N LEU A 220 10.26 -19.33 -39.53
CA LEU A 220 9.08 -18.52 -39.21
C LEU A 220 8.09 -18.58 -40.39
N ASN A 221 6.87 -18.07 -40.18
CA ASN A 221 5.99 -17.87 -41.34
C ASN A 221 6.65 -16.88 -42.33
N THR A 222 6.41 -17.06 -43.63
CA THR A 222 7.10 -16.31 -44.69
C THR A 222 6.99 -14.78 -44.53
N PRO A 223 5.82 -14.21 -44.17
CA PRO A 223 5.72 -12.76 -43.94
C PRO A 223 6.61 -12.25 -42.80
N ASP A 224 6.59 -12.91 -41.64
CA ASP A 224 7.38 -12.50 -40.47
C ASP A 224 8.87 -12.69 -40.73
N GLU A 225 9.27 -13.81 -41.34
CA GLU A 225 10.65 -14.05 -41.74
C GLU A 225 11.16 -12.95 -42.67
N THR A 226 10.40 -12.65 -43.73
CA THR A 226 10.77 -11.64 -44.73
C THR A 226 10.92 -10.26 -44.10
N LYS A 227 9.97 -9.89 -43.23
CA LYS A 227 9.99 -8.61 -42.52
C LYS A 227 11.22 -8.48 -41.63
N VAL A 228 11.48 -9.48 -40.79
CA VAL A 228 12.61 -9.44 -39.85
C VAL A 228 13.94 -9.44 -40.60
N LEU A 229 14.08 -10.27 -41.65
CA LEU A 229 15.28 -10.26 -42.48
C LEU A 229 15.48 -8.90 -43.18
N ALA A 230 14.42 -8.28 -43.69
CA ALA A 230 14.50 -6.94 -44.28
C ALA A 230 14.92 -5.88 -43.25
N ASP A 231 14.40 -5.94 -42.03
CA ASP A 231 14.78 -5.03 -40.94
C ASP A 231 16.26 -5.21 -40.55
N ILE A 232 16.74 -6.45 -40.43
CA ILE A 232 18.16 -6.74 -40.16
C ILE A 232 19.03 -6.18 -41.30
N THR A 233 18.71 -6.46 -42.56
CA THR A 233 19.45 -5.95 -43.74
C THR A 233 19.45 -4.42 -43.78
N LYS A 234 18.31 -3.79 -43.45
CA LYS A 234 18.18 -2.32 -43.43
C LYS A 234 19.17 -1.70 -42.44
N TRP A 235 19.31 -2.27 -41.25
CA TRP A 235 20.28 -1.79 -40.26
C TRP A 235 21.72 -2.13 -40.63
N GLU A 236 21.97 -3.29 -41.24
CA GLU A 236 23.31 -3.66 -41.73
C GLU A 236 23.82 -2.64 -42.75
N GLN A 237 22.99 -2.26 -43.72
CA GLN A 237 23.35 -1.40 -44.84
C GLN A 237 23.33 0.09 -44.50
N ASN A 238 22.31 0.54 -43.76
CA ASN A 238 22.05 1.97 -43.55
C ASN A 238 22.35 2.43 -42.11
N GLY A 239 22.75 1.52 -41.21
CA GLY A 239 22.93 1.83 -39.80
C GLY A 239 23.90 2.98 -39.54
N PHE A 240 25.02 3.03 -40.27
CA PHE A 240 25.98 4.13 -40.16
C PHE A 240 25.38 5.49 -40.56
N MET A 241 24.55 5.53 -41.60
CA MET A 241 23.83 6.74 -41.99
C MET A 241 22.83 7.15 -40.90
N PHE A 242 22.09 6.19 -40.32
CA PHE A 242 21.15 6.49 -39.23
C PHE A 242 21.83 7.09 -38.00
N LEU A 243 23.09 6.73 -37.74
CA LEU A 243 23.89 7.33 -36.67
C LEU A 243 24.54 8.67 -37.07
N GLN A 244 24.57 9.02 -38.35
CA GLN A 244 25.17 10.25 -38.88
C GLN A 244 24.15 11.34 -39.25
N GLU A 245 22.90 10.99 -39.58
CA GLU A 245 21.92 11.90 -40.21
C GLU A 245 20.97 12.65 -39.27
N TYR A 246 21.11 12.54 -37.95
CA TYR A 246 20.39 13.47 -37.04
C TYR A 246 21.26 14.68 -36.68
N ALA A 247 21.53 15.54 -37.67
CA ALA A 247 21.42 16.96 -37.37
C ALA A 247 19.92 17.18 -37.14
N VAL A 248 19.48 17.27 -35.88
CA VAL A 248 18.08 17.61 -35.59
C VAL A 248 17.78 18.88 -36.37
N ASP A 249 16.85 18.80 -37.33
CA ASP A 249 16.47 19.92 -38.19
C ASP A 249 16.24 21.15 -37.30
N GLN A 250 16.84 22.29 -37.66
CA GLN A 250 16.70 23.54 -36.91
C GLN A 250 15.22 23.90 -36.71
N ILE A 251 14.35 23.52 -37.65
CA ILE A 251 12.90 23.67 -37.56
C ILE A 251 12.33 22.82 -36.43
N VAL A 252 12.75 21.55 -36.32
CA VAL A 252 12.31 20.62 -35.26
C VAL A 252 12.87 21.04 -33.90
N LEU A 253 14.10 21.54 -33.81
CA LEU A 253 14.65 22.12 -32.58
C LEU A 253 13.90 23.38 -32.15
N ASN A 254 13.57 24.26 -33.10
CA ASN A 254 12.83 25.47 -32.81
C ASN A 254 11.40 25.15 -32.35
N GLU A 255 10.75 24.15 -32.96
CA GLU A 255 9.43 23.68 -32.57
C GLU A 255 9.46 23.00 -31.18
N LEU A 256 10.45 22.14 -30.92
CA LEU A 256 10.65 21.55 -29.59
C LEU A 256 10.89 22.62 -28.51
N ARG A 257 11.69 23.65 -28.80
CA ARG A 257 11.89 24.79 -27.89
C ARG A 257 10.59 25.57 -27.67
N HIS A 258 9.82 25.81 -28.73
CA HIS A 258 8.54 26.49 -28.63
C HIS A 258 7.54 25.70 -27.77
N GLN A 259 7.38 24.40 -28.03
CA GLN A 259 6.49 23.54 -27.25
C GLN A 259 6.97 23.40 -25.80
N THR A 260 8.28 23.27 -25.57
CA THR A 260 8.86 23.26 -24.22
C THR A 260 8.57 24.55 -23.48
N ARG A 261 8.64 25.71 -24.16
CA ARG A 261 8.27 27.02 -23.58
C ARG A 261 6.80 27.07 -23.20
N VAL A 262 5.90 26.65 -24.09
CA VAL A 262 4.45 26.63 -23.81
C VAL A 262 4.13 25.72 -22.63
N LEU A 263 4.75 24.54 -22.56
CA LEU A 263 4.62 23.60 -21.44
C LEU A 263 5.17 24.19 -20.13
N ALA A 264 6.31 24.87 -20.16
CA ALA A 264 6.90 25.50 -18.99
C ALA A 264 6.03 26.66 -18.45
N GLU A 265 5.50 27.51 -19.33
CA GLU A 265 4.55 28.58 -18.97
C GLU A 265 3.27 27.98 -18.36
N TYR A 266 2.75 26.89 -18.93
CA TYR A 266 1.58 26.17 -18.39
C TYR A 266 1.87 25.54 -17.03
N ALA A 267 3.07 24.98 -16.82
CA ALA A 267 3.50 24.43 -15.54
C ALA A 267 3.59 25.50 -14.44
N LEU A 268 4.07 26.72 -14.76
CA LEU A 268 4.09 27.86 -13.84
C LEU A 268 2.68 28.34 -13.45
N ILE A 269 1.74 28.34 -14.41
CA ILE A 269 0.33 28.65 -14.15
C ILE A 269 -0.31 27.57 -13.27
N LEU A 270 -0.01 26.28 -13.52
CA LEU A 270 -0.52 25.17 -12.71
C LEU A 270 0.09 25.13 -11.30
N LYS A 271 1.35 25.56 -11.12
CA LYS A 271 1.99 25.69 -9.80
C LYS A 271 1.36 26.83 -9.01
N SER A 272 1.29 28.04 -9.58
CA SER A 272 0.65 29.19 -8.92
C SER A 272 -0.85 28.97 -8.60
N GLY A 273 -1.58 28.26 -9.45
CA GLY A 273 -2.96 27.83 -9.17
C GLY A 273 -3.06 26.79 -8.04
N ARG A 274 -2.08 25.88 -7.92
CA ARG A 274 -1.99 24.92 -6.82
C ARG A 274 -1.67 25.60 -5.50
N ASP A 275 -0.71 26.53 -5.49
CA ASP A 275 -0.31 27.26 -4.28
C ASP A 275 -1.46 28.12 -3.75
N THR A 276 -2.21 28.77 -4.64
CA THR A 276 -3.41 29.54 -4.27
C THR A 276 -4.51 28.66 -3.65
N SER A 277 -4.71 27.45 -4.19
CA SER A 277 -5.71 26.51 -3.68
C SER A 277 -5.27 25.88 -2.36
N PHE A 278 -3.98 25.56 -2.23
CA PHE A 278 -3.38 25.03 -1.01
C PHE A 278 -3.44 26.06 0.13
N MET A 279 -3.13 27.33 -0.14
CA MET A 279 -3.24 28.41 0.86
C MET A 279 -4.68 28.57 1.37
N LYS A 280 -5.68 28.55 0.48
CA LYS A 280 -7.09 28.60 0.88
C LYS A 280 -7.51 27.41 1.74
N ILE A 281 -7.04 26.21 1.39
CA ILE A 281 -7.28 25.00 2.19
C ILE A 281 -6.58 25.10 3.55
N HIS A 282 -5.34 25.59 3.58
CA HIS A 282 -4.57 25.76 4.81
C HIS A 282 -5.23 26.78 5.76
N GLU A 283 -5.70 27.92 5.24
CA GLU A 283 -6.42 28.93 6.01
C GLU A 283 -7.75 28.39 6.56
N ALA A 284 -8.51 27.66 5.74
CA ALA A 284 -9.72 26.99 6.20
C ALA A 284 -9.44 25.94 7.29
N MET A 285 -8.35 25.17 7.16
CA MET A 285 -7.92 24.21 8.19
C MET A 285 -7.54 24.90 9.50
N LEU A 286 -6.84 26.04 9.45
CA LEU A 286 -6.51 26.83 10.64
C LEU A 286 -7.75 27.38 11.33
N GLN A 287 -8.75 27.84 10.56
CA GLN A 287 -10.02 28.31 11.11
C GLN A 287 -10.77 27.17 11.80
N ILE A 288 -10.89 26.01 11.15
CA ILE A 288 -11.53 24.81 11.72
C ILE A 288 -10.83 24.39 13.01
N ASN A 289 -9.50 24.38 13.04
CA ASN A 289 -8.74 24.01 14.24
C ASN A 289 -9.02 24.98 15.40
N GLY A 290 -9.08 26.28 15.12
CA GLY A 290 -9.45 27.29 16.13
C GLY A 290 -10.88 27.13 16.65
N GLU A 291 -11.83 26.74 15.79
CA GLU A 291 -13.20 26.43 16.23
C GLU A 291 -13.26 25.16 17.07
N MET A 292 -12.49 24.13 16.70
CA MET A 292 -12.41 22.87 17.44
C MET A 292 -11.86 23.08 18.85
N GLU A 293 -10.81 23.89 19.03
CA GLU A 293 -10.29 24.25 20.35
C GLU A 293 -11.34 24.97 21.22
N ARG A 294 -12.16 25.85 20.63
CA ARG A 294 -13.26 26.50 21.36
C ARG A 294 -14.32 25.49 21.78
N VAL A 295 -14.63 24.51 20.93
CA VAL A 295 -15.58 23.44 21.25
C VAL A 295 -15.05 22.58 22.39
N CYS A 296 -13.77 22.16 22.35
CA CYS A 296 -13.14 21.41 23.44
C CYS A 296 -13.26 22.15 24.78
N LYS A 297 -12.90 23.45 24.84
CA LYS A 297 -13.04 24.26 26.06
C LYS A 297 -14.48 24.33 26.59
N ARG A 298 -15.47 24.39 25.69
CA ARG A 298 -16.89 24.38 26.06
C ARG A 298 -17.31 23.01 26.61
N ILE A 299 -16.81 21.92 26.04
CA ILE A 299 -17.05 20.55 26.54
C ILE A 299 -16.50 20.41 27.95
N ASP A 300 -15.24 20.81 28.20
CA ASP A 300 -14.64 20.75 29.54
C ASP A 300 -15.47 21.52 30.58
N THR A 301 -15.98 22.69 30.19
CA THR A 301 -16.86 23.49 31.05
C THR A 301 -18.16 22.76 31.37
N ILE A 302 -18.78 22.12 30.38
CA ILE A 302 -20.02 21.34 30.56
C ILE A 302 -19.77 20.13 31.47
N GLU A 303 -18.66 19.41 31.29
CA GLU A 303 -18.31 18.26 32.12
C GLU A 303 -18.11 18.64 33.59
N ASN A 304 -17.47 19.80 33.85
CA ASN A 304 -17.33 20.35 35.20
C ASN A 304 -18.70 20.65 35.82
N VAL A 305 -19.56 21.38 35.10
CA VAL A 305 -20.92 21.71 35.58
C VAL A 305 -21.76 20.45 35.80
N GLN A 306 -21.65 19.44 34.94
CA GLN A 306 -22.34 18.17 35.13
C GLN A 306 -21.85 17.41 36.37
N THR A 307 -20.56 17.51 36.68
CA THR A 307 -19.97 16.92 37.88
C THR A 307 -20.47 17.61 39.14
N GLU A 308 -20.50 18.95 39.16
CA GLU A 308 -21.07 19.74 40.27
C GLU A 308 -22.56 19.42 40.47
N ASN A 309 -23.34 19.40 39.39
CA ASN A 309 -24.77 19.06 39.46
C ASN A 309 -25.00 17.65 40.01
N ARG A 310 -24.16 16.68 39.63
CA ARG A 310 -24.24 15.31 40.17
C ARG A 310 -24.02 15.29 41.67
N GLN A 311 -23.01 16.01 42.17
CA GLN A 311 -22.75 16.12 43.60
C GLN A 311 -23.91 16.77 44.36
N HIS A 312 -24.51 17.82 43.81
CA HIS A 312 -25.70 18.45 44.40
C HIS A 312 -26.91 17.50 44.44
N ILE A 313 -27.15 16.74 43.37
CA ILE A 313 -28.23 15.76 43.32
C ILE A 313 -28.01 14.64 44.34
N ASP A 314 -26.78 14.12 44.44
CA ASP A 314 -26.44 13.07 45.40
C ASP A 314 -26.64 13.55 46.86
N GLY A 315 -26.26 14.80 47.14
CA GLY A 315 -26.53 15.44 48.43
C GLY A 315 -28.03 15.55 48.74
N ALA A 316 -28.82 16.05 47.79
CA ALA A 316 -30.27 16.16 47.96
C ALA A 316 -30.94 14.79 48.16
N ILE A 317 -30.47 13.75 47.47
CA ILE A 317 -30.95 12.37 47.66
C ILE A 317 -30.66 11.89 49.08
N ALA A 318 -29.47 12.16 49.62
CA ALA A 318 -29.10 11.81 50.99
C ALA A 318 -30.01 12.50 52.02
N ASP A 319 -30.27 13.79 51.85
CA ASP A 319 -31.16 14.57 52.73
C ASP A 319 -32.60 14.04 52.69
N ILE A 320 -33.14 13.79 51.49
CA ILE A 320 -34.48 13.21 51.32
C ILE A 320 -34.58 11.85 52.00
N LYS A 321 -33.53 11.02 51.89
CA LYS A 321 -33.48 9.71 52.55
C LYS A 321 -33.49 9.83 54.07
N GLY A 322 -32.71 10.77 54.63
CA GLY A 322 -32.70 11.08 56.07
C GLY A 322 -34.06 11.57 56.56
N ASN A 323 -34.67 12.53 55.86
CA ASN A 323 -36.01 13.03 56.17
C ASN A 323 -37.07 11.92 56.10
N THR A 324 -36.97 11.01 55.13
CA THR A 324 -37.88 9.86 55.02
C THR A 324 -37.78 8.95 56.24
N GLN A 325 -36.59 8.72 56.79
CA GLN A 325 -36.40 7.94 58.02
C GLN A 325 -36.97 8.65 59.25
N ASN A 326 -36.77 9.97 59.36
CA ASN A 326 -37.35 10.78 60.43
C ASN A 326 -38.88 10.73 60.41
N VAL A 327 -39.50 10.91 59.23
CA VAL A 327 -40.96 10.82 59.05
C VAL A 327 -41.48 9.43 59.43
N LYS A 328 -40.77 8.35 59.07
CA LYS A 328 -41.13 6.99 59.51
C LYS A 328 -41.10 6.86 61.03
N SER A 329 -40.07 7.40 61.69
CA SER A 329 -39.93 7.35 63.15
C SER A 329 -41.05 8.12 63.84
N LEU A 330 -41.32 9.35 63.39
CA LEU A 330 -42.43 10.18 63.87
C LEU A 330 -43.80 9.50 63.67
N LYS A 331 -44.00 8.79 62.54
CA LYS A 331 -45.23 8.04 62.31
C LYS A 331 -45.42 6.91 63.32
N THR A 332 -44.34 6.18 63.65
CA THR A 332 -44.37 5.14 64.69
C THR A 332 -44.68 5.73 66.06
N GLU A 333 -44.02 6.83 66.42
CA GLU A 333 -44.27 7.54 67.68
C GLU A 333 -45.71 8.04 67.77
N ASN A 334 -46.23 8.68 66.72
CA ASN A 334 -47.61 9.14 66.67
C ASN A 334 -48.61 7.98 66.79
N THR A 335 -48.33 6.82 66.18
CA THR A 335 -49.18 5.62 66.32
C THR A 335 -49.21 5.13 67.78
N SER A 336 -48.07 5.16 68.47
CA SER A 336 -47.99 4.84 69.90
C SER A 336 -48.79 5.83 70.75
N THR A 337 -48.66 7.13 70.49
CA THR A 337 -49.42 8.18 71.19
C THR A 337 -50.92 8.04 70.97
N ILE A 338 -51.37 7.78 69.74
CA ILE A 338 -52.78 7.51 69.42
C ILE A 338 -53.30 6.31 70.24
N ASN A 339 -52.52 5.24 70.35
CA ASN A 339 -52.92 4.08 71.16
C ASN A 339 -53.03 4.42 72.65
N ARG A 340 -52.08 5.20 73.19
CA ARG A 340 -52.14 5.67 74.59
C ARG A 340 -53.37 6.55 74.86
N VAL A 341 -53.69 7.47 73.94
CA VAL A 341 -54.88 8.32 74.07
C VAL A 341 -56.16 7.48 74.07
N LYS A 342 -56.28 6.47 73.18
CA LYS A 342 -57.42 5.55 73.19
C LYS A 342 -57.56 4.79 74.51
N THR A 343 -56.46 4.35 75.11
CA THR A 343 -56.49 3.71 76.43
C THR A 343 -57.01 4.68 77.50
N LEU A 344 -56.48 5.90 77.54
CA LEU A 344 -56.93 6.94 78.48
C LEU A 344 -58.41 7.30 78.27
N GLU A 345 -58.90 7.37 77.03
CA GLU A 345 -60.31 7.59 76.73
C GLU A 345 -61.22 6.50 77.32
N CYS A 346 -60.80 5.23 77.29
CA CYS A 346 -61.52 4.13 77.93
C CYS A 346 -61.52 4.26 79.47
N GLU A 347 -60.37 4.60 80.06
CA GLU A 347 -60.24 4.81 81.51
C GLU A 347 -61.11 5.98 81.99
N VAL A 348 -61.13 7.10 81.25
CA VAL A 348 -61.99 8.26 81.57
C VAL A 348 -63.47 7.89 81.44
N LYS A 349 -63.88 7.13 80.41
CA LYS A 349 -65.26 6.65 80.28
C LYS A 349 -65.67 5.79 81.48
N SER A 350 -64.84 4.82 81.87
CA SER A 350 -65.09 3.98 83.05
C SER A 350 -65.22 4.84 84.32
N THR A 351 -64.28 5.76 84.54
CA THR A 351 -64.29 6.64 85.72
C THR A 351 -65.52 7.55 85.74
N THR A 352 -65.96 8.04 84.58
CA THR A 352 -67.17 8.85 84.45
C THR A 352 -68.41 8.06 84.84
N GLU A 353 -68.47 6.79 84.45
CA GLU A 353 -69.54 5.86 84.81
C GLU A 353 -69.52 5.56 86.33
N ASP A 354 -68.35 5.32 86.91
CA ASP A 354 -68.17 5.15 88.35
C ASP A 354 -68.62 6.40 89.14
N VAL A 355 -68.24 7.60 88.69
CA VAL A 355 -68.67 8.86 89.33
C VAL A 355 -70.19 9.06 89.21
N SER A 356 -70.79 8.70 88.07
CA SER A 356 -72.25 8.74 87.89
C SER A 356 -72.96 7.81 88.88
N ASN A 357 -72.45 6.59 89.05
CA ASN A 357 -72.95 5.62 90.03
C ASN A 357 -72.82 6.15 91.47
N ILE A 358 -71.63 6.66 91.86
CA ILE A 358 -71.42 7.25 93.19
C ILE A 358 -72.35 8.44 93.42
N LYS A 359 -72.57 9.30 92.41
CA LYS A 359 -73.48 10.45 92.52
C LYS A 359 -74.92 10.01 92.77
N LYS A 360 -75.35 8.91 92.14
CA LYS A 360 -76.64 8.27 92.40
C LYS A 360 -76.69 7.77 93.85
N ASP A 361 -75.68 7.03 94.30
CA ASP A 361 -75.58 6.52 95.67
C ASP A 361 -75.62 7.64 96.71
N ILE A 362 -74.92 8.77 96.50
CA ILE A 362 -74.95 9.94 97.38
C ILE A 362 -76.35 10.58 97.41
N THR A 363 -77.05 10.61 96.27
CA THR A 363 -78.41 11.16 96.19
C THR A 363 -79.39 10.30 96.99
N GLU A 364 -79.32 8.97 96.82
CA GLU A 364 -80.10 8.02 97.62
C GLU A 364 -79.77 8.12 99.11
N MET A 365 -78.48 8.26 99.46
CA MET A 365 -78.05 8.43 100.84
C MET A 365 -78.56 9.74 101.45
N LYS A 366 -78.55 10.86 100.70
CA LYS A 366 -79.15 12.13 101.13
C LYS A 366 -80.65 12.01 101.35
N GLU A 367 -81.37 11.32 100.48
CA GLU A 367 -82.80 11.05 100.67
C GLU A 367 -83.06 10.21 101.91
N ASN A 368 -82.27 9.15 102.14
CA ASN A 368 -82.34 8.32 103.33
C ASN A 368 -82.06 9.11 104.61
N ILE A 369 -81.03 9.97 104.63
CA ILE A 369 -80.75 10.89 105.74
C ILE A 369 -81.92 11.85 105.97
N GLY A 370 -82.49 12.41 104.90
CA GLY A 370 -83.68 13.27 104.99
C GLY A 370 -84.91 12.57 105.58
N ARG A 371 -85.07 11.26 105.32
CA ARG A 371 -86.11 10.43 105.96
C ARG A 371 -85.80 10.19 107.44
N PHE A 372 -84.54 9.88 107.80
CA PHE A 372 -84.12 9.73 109.20
C PHE A 372 -84.30 11.02 110.01
N GLN A 373 -83.98 12.19 109.45
CA GLN A 373 -84.18 13.48 110.11
C GLN A 373 -85.66 13.80 110.37
N LYS A 374 -86.58 13.38 109.48
CA LYS A 374 -88.04 13.52 109.69
C LYS A 374 -88.58 12.59 110.78
N LEU A 375 -88.00 11.40 110.94
CA LEU A 375 -88.34 10.46 112.02
C LEU A 375 -87.92 11.00 113.40
N HIS A 376 -86.88 11.84 113.49
CA HIS A 376 -86.39 12.37 114.75
C HIS A 376 -87.23 13.52 115.33
N VAL A 377 -88.17 14.10 114.56
CA VAL A 377 -89.08 15.16 115.03
C VAL A 377 -90.37 14.58 115.66
N TRP A 378 -90.51 13.25 115.72
CA TRP A 378 -91.64 12.52 116.30
C TRP A 378 -91.31 11.75 117.58
N ILE A 379 -90.23 12.15 118.27
CA ILE A 379 -89.85 11.73 119.63
C ILE A 379 -89.48 13.00 120.40
#